data_AF-A0A0A1CX41-F1
#
_entry.id   AF-A0A0A1CX41-F1
#
_cell.length_a   1.000
_cell.length_b   1.000
_cell.length_c   1.000
_cell.angle_alpha   90.00
_cell.angle_beta   90.00
_cell.angle_gamma   90.00
#
_symmetry.space_group_name_H-M   'P 1'
#
loop_
_entity.id
_entity.type
_entity.pdbx_description
1 polymer ?
#
loop_
_entity_poly.entity_id
_entity_poly.type
_entity_poly.pdbx_seq_one_letter_code
_entity_poly.pdbx_strand_id
1 'polypeptide(L)'
;METTRTARLHLELDLEFTDAGAVQAHARSWAQNNAGSDPETLAGMLEQAGEGPDAALMMLVEPSEVVGGIPGVVAVGATMWVDMADGADLAADDFAAGEEEAGTAALESGEGLNSEEDWLAKIFVDADKLPGLDLERLGYYAEEGDPDARAESLHGATMLRGAVHWAYESLIDELFDDISMLREAPDAIDEALALSSLPPLHSASYGPLFAQRFLAVALDLGTAFASSFTAPSCVAQELALRLVLDGVEILPDLFPSLELPEDWRGSLEDSLFEDLDHELLYDPALDGVGSDPALASLGMANLDISDWFVPFADKTVNPYAADQ
;
A
#
# COMPACT_ATOMS: atom_id res chain seq x y z
N MET A 1 -0.54 -31.27 22.20
CA MET A 1 -0.10 -29.90 21.89
C MET A 1 -1.36 -29.10 21.71
N GLU A 2 -1.62 -28.15 22.59
CA GLU A 2 -2.71 -27.19 22.39
C GLU A 2 -2.25 -26.23 21.28
N THR A 3 -3.03 -26.14 20.21
CA THR A 3 -2.75 -25.23 19.10
C THR A 3 -3.32 -23.87 19.48
N THR A 4 -2.45 -22.91 19.78
CA THR A 4 -2.85 -21.50 19.95
C THR A 4 -3.48 -21.01 18.65
N ARG A 5 -4.65 -20.38 18.73
CA ARG A 5 -5.32 -19.76 17.58
C ARG A 5 -5.37 -18.26 17.82
N THR A 6 -4.82 -17.51 16.88
CA THR A 6 -4.88 -16.04 16.87
C THR A 6 -6.05 -15.62 15.99
N ALA A 7 -6.80 -14.62 16.43
CA ALA A 7 -7.88 -13.99 15.67
C ALA A 7 -7.69 -12.47 15.74
N ARG A 8 -7.89 -11.79 14.60
CA ARG A 8 -7.87 -10.32 14.52
C ARG A 8 -9.31 -9.81 14.66
N LEU A 9 -9.53 -8.89 15.59
CA LEU A 9 -10.82 -8.26 15.85
C LEU A 9 -10.69 -6.78 15.51
N HIS A 10 -11.41 -6.31 14.48
CA HIS A 10 -11.60 -4.87 14.26
C HIS A 10 -12.81 -4.41 15.08
N LEU A 11 -12.60 -3.39 15.91
CA LEU A 11 -13.62 -2.81 16.78
C LEU A 11 -13.62 -1.30 16.58
N GLU A 12 -14.73 -0.77 16.10
CA GLU A 12 -14.99 0.66 15.97
C GLU A 12 -16.03 1.05 17.02
N LEU A 13 -15.76 2.11 17.77
CA LEU A 13 -16.61 2.56 18.88
C LEU A 13 -16.91 4.06 18.72
N ASP A 14 -18.13 4.37 18.31
CA ASP A 14 -18.64 5.74 18.35
C ASP A 14 -19.00 6.11 19.79
N LEU A 15 -18.31 7.11 20.34
CA LEU A 15 -18.51 7.56 21.72
C LEU A 15 -19.02 9.00 21.75
N GLU A 16 -20.16 9.22 22.41
CA GLU A 16 -20.69 10.55 22.66
C GLU A 16 -20.41 10.98 24.11
N PHE A 17 -19.68 12.09 24.26
CA PHE A 17 -19.42 12.68 25.58
C PHE A 17 -20.64 13.43 26.11
N THR A 18 -21.46 12.75 26.90
CA THR A 18 -22.60 13.40 27.59
C THR A 18 -22.18 14.45 28.62
N ASP A 19 -20.95 14.35 29.16
CA ASP A 19 -20.32 15.33 30.04
C ASP A 19 -18.78 15.26 29.91
N ALA A 20 -18.23 16.00 28.96
CA ALA A 20 -16.79 16.10 28.71
C ALA A 20 -15.99 16.53 29.97
N GLY A 21 -16.56 17.42 30.79
CA GLY A 21 -15.92 17.90 32.01
C GLY A 21 -15.77 16.82 33.08
N ALA A 22 -16.74 15.91 33.17
CA ALA A 22 -16.66 14.75 34.06
C ALA A 22 -15.55 13.78 33.65
N VAL A 23 -15.36 13.55 32.34
CA VAL A 23 -14.28 12.69 31.82
C VAL A 23 -12.91 13.26 32.17
N GLN A 24 -12.69 14.55 31.90
CA GLN A 24 -11.44 15.21 32.26
C GLN A 24 -11.19 15.24 33.77
N ALA A 25 -12.23 15.47 34.58
CA ALA A 25 -12.12 15.42 36.03
C ALA A 25 -11.74 14.01 36.53
N HIS A 26 -12.28 12.97 35.88
CA HIS A 26 -11.92 11.59 36.17
C HIS A 26 -10.47 11.29 35.79
N ALA A 27 -10.02 11.69 34.60
CA ALA A 27 -8.63 11.53 34.14
C ALA A 27 -7.63 12.21 35.08
N ARG A 28 -7.93 13.42 35.57
CA ARG A 28 -7.08 14.11 36.55
C ARG A 28 -7.00 13.38 37.89
N SER A 29 -8.13 12.84 38.37
CA SER A 29 -8.16 12.02 39.58
C SER A 29 -7.36 10.72 39.40
N TRP A 30 -7.50 10.08 38.24
CA TRP A 30 -6.72 8.90 37.87
C TRP A 30 -5.21 9.22 37.82
N ALA A 31 -4.81 10.33 37.20
CA ALA A 31 -3.42 10.79 37.16
C ALA A 31 -2.82 10.97 38.56
N GLN A 32 -3.56 11.59 39.48
CA GLN A 32 -3.13 11.77 40.87
C GLN A 32 -2.89 10.45 41.61
N ASN A 33 -3.61 9.39 41.25
CA ASN A 33 -3.46 8.08 41.87
C ASN A 33 -2.35 7.23 41.22
N ASN A 34 -2.00 7.51 39.96
CA ASN A 34 -1.11 6.65 39.17
C ASN A 34 0.27 7.26 38.87
N ALA A 35 0.47 8.58 39.03
CA ALA A 35 1.76 9.25 38.80
C ALA A 35 2.89 8.85 39.76
N GLY A 36 2.59 8.06 40.80
CA GLY A 36 3.57 7.66 41.81
C GLY A 36 4.04 8.83 42.67
N SER A 37 5.34 8.89 42.96
CA SER A 37 5.94 9.95 43.81
C SER A 37 6.63 11.06 43.02
N ASP A 38 6.61 11.01 41.69
CA ASP A 38 7.31 11.98 40.85
C ASP A 38 6.40 13.19 40.51
N PRO A 39 6.78 14.41 40.93
CA PRO A 39 6.00 15.61 40.63
C PRO A 39 5.99 15.98 39.14
N GLU A 40 7.04 15.66 38.38
CA GLU A 40 7.12 15.99 36.95
C GLU A 40 6.19 15.09 36.13
N THR A 41 6.20 13.77 36.38
CA THR A 41 5.22 12.83 35.83
C THR A 41 3.78 13.28 36.11
N LEU A 42 3.48 13.67 37.35
CA LEU A 42 2.14 14.14 37.69
C LEU A 42 1.75 15.42 36.93
N ALA A 43 2.69 16.36 36.77
CA ALA A 43 2.43 17.60 36.04
C ALA A 43 2.09 17.33 34.57
N GLY A 44 2.85 16.45 33.91
CA GLY A 44 2.60 16.05 32.51
C GLY A 44 1.24 15.35 32.34
N MET A 45 0.91 14.41 33.23
CA MET A 45 -0.39 13.73 33.18
C MET A 45 -1.57 14.69 33.42
N LEU A 46 -1.41 15.69 34.30
CA LEU A 46 -2.45 16.69 34.56
C LEU A 46 -2.63 17.67 33.40
N GLU A 47 -1.54 17.99 32.71
CA GLU A 47 -1.54 18.79 31.48
C GLU A 47 -2.29 18.05 30.37
N GLN A 48 -1.90 16.81 30.07
CA GLN A 48 -2.57 15.96 29.08
C GLN A 48 -4.06 15.76 29.37
N ALA A 49 -4.44 15.49 30.63
CA ALA A 49 -5.85 15.39 31.03
C ALA A 49 -6.64 16.70 30.86
N GLY A 50 -5.94 17.83 30.69
CA GLY A 50 -6.52 19.15 30.50
C GLY A 50 -6.66 19.59 29.04
N GLU A 51 -6.03 18.89 28.09
CA GLU A 51 -6.03 19.26 26.67
C GLU A 51 -7.42 19.10 26.03
N GLY A 52 -8.16 18.06 26.43
CA GLY A 52 -9.51 17.79 25.92
C GLY A 52 -10.13 16.55 26.55
N PRO A 53 -11.44 16.29 26.32
CA PRO A 53 -12.07 15.02 26.71
C PRO A 53 -11.45 13.82 25.99
N ASP A 54 -10.92 14.01 24.78
CA ASP A 54 -10.31 12.98 23.93
C ASP A 54 -8.96 12.52 24.49
N ALA A 55 -8.07 13.48 24.78
CA ALA A 55 -6.81 13.23 25.47
C ALA A 55 -7.04 12.59 26.85
N ALA A 56 -8.06 13.05 27.57
CA ALA A 56 -8.48 12.43 28.84
C ALA A 56 -8.99 11.00 28.67
N LEU A 57 -9.70 10.68 27.58
CA LEU A 57 -10.16 9.33 27.28
C LEU A 57 -8.98 8.40 26.96
N MET A 58 -8.03 8.85 26.15
CA MET A 58 -6.81 8.10 25.82
C MET A 58 -5.97 7.75 27.05
N MET A 59 -5.99 8.59 28.09
CA MET A 59 -5.34 8.27 29.37
C MET A 59 -6.08 7.21 30.20
N LEU A 60 -7.38 7.06 29.99
CA LEU A 60 -8.26 6.25 30.82
C LEU A 60 -8.54 4.86 30.22
N VAL A 61 -8.42 4.72 28.90
CA VAL A 61 -8.73 3.48 28.18
C VAL A 61 -7.44 2.79 27.80
N GLU A 62 -7.25 1.60 28.33
CA GLU A 62 -6.19 0.69 27.90
C GLU A 62 -6.77 -0.28 26.86
N PRO A 63 -6.37 -0.19 25.57
CA PRO A 63 -6.99 -0.97 24.50
C PRO A 63 -6.87 -2.49 24.72
N SER A 64 -5.79 -2.93 25.36
CA SER A 64 -5.57 -4.33 25.72
C SER A 64 -6.55 -4.87 26.78
N GLU A 65 -7.15 -4.00 27.60
CA GLU A 65 -8.14 -4.37 28.61
C GLU A 65 -9.55 -4.60 28.04
N VAL A 66 -9.84 -4.14 26.82
CA VAL A 66 -11.15 -4.28 26.16
C VAL A 66 -11.59 -5.75 26.08
N VAL A 67 -10.65 -6.66 25.85
CA VAL A 67 -10.91 -8.11 25.80
C VAL A 67 -10.51 -8.84 27.09
N GLY A 68 -9.94 -8.14 28.07
CA GLY A 68 -9.38 -8.73 29.30
C GLY A 68 -10.40 -9.47 30.19
N GLY A 69 -11.70 -9.23 29.97
CA GLY A 69 -12.80 -9.91 30.67
C GLY A 69 -13.29 -11.21 30.01
N ILE A 70 -12.80 -11.57 28.82
CA ILE A 70 -13.33 -12.71 28.05
C ILE A 70 -12.54 -13.99 28.43
N PRO A 71 -13.19 -15.03 29.01
CA PRO A 71 -12.50 -16.25 29.39
C PRO A 71 -11.80 -16.93 28.21
N GLY A 72 -10.50 -17.15 28.33
CA GLY A 72 -9.68 -17.82 27.31
C GLY A 72 -9.18 -16.91 26.18
N VAL A 73 -9.38 -15.59 26.29
CA VAL A 73 -8.85 -14.59 25.35
C VAL A 73 -7.79 -13.76 26.07
N VAL A 74 -6.67 -13.52 25.40
CA VAL A 74 -5.59 -12.65 25.86
C VAL A 74 -5.29 -11.67 24.74
N ALA A 75 -5.25 -10.37 25.04
CA ALA A 75 -4.79 -9.37 24.08
C ALA A 75 -3.30 -9.58 23.82
N VAL A 76 -2.94 -9.77 22.54
CA VAL A 76 -1.54 -9.93 22.10
C VAL A 76 -0.98 -8.61 21.55
N GLY A 77 -1.86 -7.66 21.25
CA GLY A 77 -1.59 -6.29 20.85
C GLY A 77 -2.91 -5.54 20.67
N ALA A 78 -2.90 -4.22 20.83
CA ALA A 78 -4.05 -3.37 20.60
C ALA A 78 -3.60 -1.94 20.30
N THR A 79 -4.26 -1.29 19.35
CA THR A 79 -4.03 0.09 18.93
C THR A 79 -5.34 0.86 19.07
N MET A 80 -5.27 2.12 19.50
CA MET A 80 -6.43 3.00 19.64
C MET A 80 -6.06 4.38 19.11
N TRP A 81 -6.98 4.97 18.35
CA TRP A 81 -6.93 6.35 17.87
C TRP A 81 -8.27 7.02 18.18
N VAL A 82 -8.30 8.35 18.16
CA VAL A 82 -9.52 9.15 18.38
C VAL A 82 -9.63 10.17 17.27
N ASP A 83 -10.70 10.07 16.48
CA ASP A 83 -10.97 10.99 15.37
C ASP A 83 -11.71 12.23 15.86
N MET A 84 -11.32 13.39 15.34
CA MET A 84 -11.94 14.67 15.66
C MET A 84 -13.17 14.88 14.77
N ALA A 85 -14.38 14.89 15.35
CA ALA A 85 -15.57 15.25 14.60
C ALA A 85 -15.58 16.76 14.28
N ASP A 86 -15.25 17.12 13.04
CA ASP A 86 -15.25 18.50 12.54
C ASP A 86 -16.63 19.14 12.63
N GLY A 87 -16.78 20.06 13.58
CA GLY A 87 -17.96 20.90 13.74
C GLY A 87 -17.73 22.30 13.18
N ALA A 88 -17.83 22.47 11.85
CA ALA A 88 -17.95 23.80 11.25
C ALA A 88 -18.61 23.78 9.86
N ASP A 89 -19.93 23.95 9.83
CA ASP A 89 -20.72 24.12 8.60
C ASP A 89 -20.86 25.63 8.26
N LEU A 90 -20.21 26.01 7.16
CA LEU A 90 -20.59 26.98 6.11
C LEU A 90 -20.86 28.46 6.45
N ALA A 91 -19.92 29.30 6.00
CA ALA A 91 -20.24 30.54 5.29
C ALA A 91 -19.51 30.54 3.94
N ALA A 92 -20.25 30.25 2.88
CA ALA A 92 -19.77 30.31 1.51
C ALA A 92 -19.77 31.77 1.02
N ASP A 93 -18.63 32.24 0.53
CA ASP A 93 -18.53 33.37 -0.40
C ASP A 93 -17.47 33.04 -1.47
N ASP A 94 -17.97 32.82 -2.68
CA ASP A 94 -17.51 33.27 -4.00
C ASP A 94 -16.01 33.60 -4.19
N PHE A 95 -15.32 32.94 -5.14
CA PHE A 95 -14.70 33.58 -6.32
C PHE A 95 -13.92 32.60 -7.24
N ALA A 96 -14.41 32.52 -8.47
CA ALA A 96 -13.84 32.22 -9.79
C ALA A 96 -12.33 31.85 -10.01
N ALA A 97 -12.17 30.76 -10.78
CA ALA A 97 -11.45 30.58 -12.06
C ALA A 97 -9.91 30.70 -12.15
N GLY A 98 -9.28 29.65 -12.72
CA GLY A 98 -8.12 29.80 -13.60
C GLY A 98 -7.10 28.65 -13.64
N GLU A 99 -7.05 27.98 -14.80
CA GLU A 99 -5.88 27.37 -15.47
C GLU A 99 -5.38 25.96 -15.10
N GLU A 100 -5.10 25.21 -16.19
CA GLU A 100 -4.69 23.81 -16.31
C GLU A 100 -3.23 23.58 -15.87
N GLU A 101 -2.98 22.47 -15.18
CA GLU A 101 -1.74 21.69 -15.31
C GLU A 101 -2.09 20.20 -15.40
N ALA A 102 -1.57 19.54 -16.44
CA ALA A 102 -1.71 18.12 -16.68
C ALA A 102 -0.83 17.35 -15.69
N GLY A 103 -1.45 16.55 -14.82
CA GLY A 103 -0.73 15.65 -13.90
C GLY A 103 -1.52 15.21 -12.67
N THR A 104 -2.83 14.97 -12.76
CA THR A 104 -3.66 14.55 -11.60
C THR A 104 -4.93 13.78 -12.01
N ALA A 105 -4.90 12.97 -13.08
CA ALA A 105 -6.13 12.31 -13.55
C ALA A 105 -6.67 11.22 -12.60
N ALA A 106 -5.84 10.65 -11.71
CA ALA A 106 -6.26 9.62 -10.76
C ALA A 106 -6.86 10.16 -9.44
N LEU A 107 -6.74 11.48 -9.16
CA LEU A 107 -7.24 12.07 -7.91
C LEU A 107 -8.67 12.64 -8.02
N GLU A 108 -9.23 12.78 -9.23
CA GLU A 108 -10.51 13.50 -9.44
C GLU A 108 -11.78 12.63 -9.31
N SER A 109 -11.66 11.32 -9.04
CA SER A 109 -12.83 10.43 -8.86
C SER A 109 -13.25 10.21 -7.40
N GLY A 110 -12.48 10.71 -6.44
CA GLY A 110 -12.77 10.61 -5.00
C GLY A 110 -13.64 11.75 -4.50
N GLU A 111 -14.94 11.75 -4.79
CA GLU A 111 -15.91 12.60 -4.09
C GLU A 111 -15.91 12.25 -2.59
N GLY A 112 -15.02 12.84 -1.79
CA GLY A 112 -15.07 12.76 -0.32
C GLY A 112 -13.74 12.75 0.45
N LEU A 113 -12.58 12.54 -0.19
CA LEU A 113 -11.28 12.56 0.50
C LEU A 113 -10.68 13.95 0.39
N ASN A 114 -10.68 14.70 1.49
CA ASN A 114 -10.30 16.12 1.48
C ASN A 114 -8.95 16.38 2.16
N SER A 115 -8.40 15.39 2.88
CA SER A 115 -7.14 15.51 3.60
C SER A 115 -6.17 14.35 3.29
N GLU A 116 -4.88 14.57 3.54
CA GLU A 116 -3.85 13.52 3.49
C GLU A 116 -4.18 12.36 4.44
N GLU A 117 -4.71 12.66 5.63
CA GLU A 117 -5.12 11.67 6.63
C GLU A 117 -6.22 10.73 6.09
N ASP A 118 -7.20 11.27 5.36
CA ASP A 118 -8.24 10.45 4.71
C ASP A 118 -7.63 9.47 3.69
N TRP A 119 -6.63 9.92 2.93
CA TRP A 119 -5.92 9.09 1.96
C TRP A 119 -5.09 8.01 2.64
N LEU A 120 -4.36 8.34 3.72
CA LEU A 120 -3.58 7.37 4.48
C LEU A 120 -4.48 6.33 5.15
N ALA A 121 -5.62 6.75 5.71
CA ALA A 121 -6.62 5.85 6.27
C ALA A 121 -7.18 4.91 5.19
N LYS A 122 -7.50 5.43 4.00
CA LYS A 122 -7.92 4.61 2.85
C LYS A 122 -6.84 3.62 2.44
N ILE A 123 -5.59 4.04 2.30
CA ILE A 123 -4.45 3.18 1.96
C ILE A 123 -4.34 2.05 2.99
N PHE A 124 -4.37 2.39 4.28
CA PHE A 124 -4.31 1.40 5.37
C PHE A 124 -5.45 0.38 5.29
N VAL A 125 -6.70 0.84 5.09
CA VAL A 125 -7.88 -0.03 4.98
C VAL A 125 -7.81 -0.93 3.74
N ASP A 126 -7.34 -0.38 2.62
CA ASP A 126 -7.25 -1.11 1.35
C ASP A 126 -6.20 -2.22 1.35
N ALA A 127 -5.32 -2.27 2.36
CA ALA A 127 -4.41 -3.40 2.58
C ALA A 127 -5.18 -4.75 2.59
N ASP A 128 -6.38 -4.79 3.16
CA ASP A 128 -7.20 -6.02 3.23
C ASP A 128 -7.61 -6.56 1.85
N LYS A 129 -7.51 -5.78 0.77
CA LYS A 129 -7.82 -6.19 -0.60
C LYS A 129 -6.78 -7.12 -1.23
N LEU A 130 -5.56 -7.19 -0.69
CA LEU A 130 -4.47 -8.02 -1.23
C LEU A 130 -4.03 -9.20 -0.33
N PRO A 131 -4.93 -10.11 0.11
CA PRO A 131 -4.60 -11.16 1.07
C PRO A 131 -3.57 -12.20 0.62
N GLY A 132 -3.23 -12.23 -0.67
CA GLY A 132 -2.14 -13.05 -1.20
C GLY A 132 -0.75 -12.53 -0.85
N LEU A 133 -0.62 -11.24 -0.51
CA LEU A 133 0.61 -10.65 0.01
C LEU A 133 0.63 -10.78 1.54
N ASP A 134 1.30 -11.81 2.04
CA ASP A 134 1.51 -11.99 3.48
C ASP A 134 2.31 -10.81 4.05
N LEU A 135 1.89 -10.30 5.21
CA LEU A 135 2.58 -9.20 5.90
C LEU A 135 4.02 -9.58 6.26
N GLU A 136 4.33 -10.86 6.50
CA GLU A 136 5.71 -11.30 6.75
C GLU A 136 6.63 -11.04 5.54
N ARG A 137 6.10 -11.13 4.32
CA ARG A 137 6.84 -10.76 3.09
C ARG A 137 7.04 -9.26 2.96
N LEU A 138 6.24 -8.49 3.68
CA LEU A 138 6.22 -7.02 3.66
C LEU A 138 6.95 -6.42 4.87
N GLY A 139 7.72 -7.22 5.60
CA GLY A 139 8.53 -6.76 6.73
C GLY A 139 7.86 -6.85 8.11
N TYR A 140 6.74 -7.56 8.26
CA TYR A 140 6.19 -7.84 9.59
C TYR A 140 6.95 -8.98 10.29
N TYR A 141 7.45 -8.72 11.50
CA TYR A 141 8.20 -9.69 12.30
C TYR A 141 7.35 -10.21 13.48
N ALA A 142 6.57 -11.27 13.26
CA ALA A 142 5.66 -11.82 14.27
C ALA A 142 6.36 -12.30 15.56
N GLU A 143 7.59 -12.81 15.41
CA GLU A 143 8.43 -13.32 16.51
C GLU A 143 9.27 -12.22 17.18
N GLU A 144 9.07 -10.95 16.81
CA GLU A 144 9.71 -9.82 17.50
C GLU A 144 9.26 -9.81 18.98
N GLY A 145 10.27 -9.72 19.86
CA GLY A 145 10.11 -9.80 21.30
C GLY A 145 9.76 -8.46 21.94
N ASP A 146 10.15 -7.35 21.31
CA ASP A 146 9.74 -6.01 21.70
C ASP A 146 8.33 -5.71 21.15
N PRO A 147 7.31 -5.51 22.01
CA PRO A 147 5.95 -5.26 21.56
C PRO A 147 5.81 -4.00 20.70
N ASP A 148 6.61 -2.96 20.95
CA ASP A 148 6.51 -1.68 20.23
C ASP A 148 7.08 -1.83 18.82
N ALA A 149 8.28 -2.42 18.69
CA ALA A 149 8.88 -2.72 17.39
C ALA A 149 8.01 -3.70 16.56
N ARG A 150 7.35 -4.66 17.23
CA ARG A 150 6.40 -5.55 16.55
C ARG A 150 5.19 -4.80 16.03
N ALA A 151 4.63 -3.85 16.81
CA ALA A 151 3.50 -3.04 16.38
C ALA A 151 3.87 -2.11 15.22
N GLU A 152 5.06 -1.50 15.27
CA GLU A 152 5.61 -0.65 14.21
C GLU A 152 5.78 -1.45 12.91
N SER A 153 6.42 -2.63 12.96
CA SER A 153 6.57 -3.50 11.78
C SER A 153 5.23 -3.97 11.21
N LEU A 154 4.23 -4.23 12.07
CA LEU A 154 2.89 -4.58 11.62
C LEU A 154 2.22 -3.41 10.89
N HIS A 155 2.34 -2.20 11.44
CA HIS A 155 1.78 -1.00 10.85
C HIS A 155 2.43 -0.71 9.49
N GLY A 156 3.77 -0.68 9.43
CA GLY A 156 4.52 -0.44 8.19
C GLY A 156 4.23 -1.49 7.11
N ALA A 157 4.19 -2.77 7.46
CA ALA A 157 3.81 -3.83 6.52
C ALA A 157 2.37 -3.68 6.00
N THR A 158 1.45 -3.20 6.85
CA THR A 158 0.06 -2.95 6.46
C THR A 158 -0.04 -1.73 5.53
N MET A 159 0.65 -0.63 5.85
CA MET A 159 0.74 0.55 4.98
C MET A 159 1.34 0.20 3.62
N LEU A 160 2.45 -0.56 3.60
CA LEU A 160 3.08 -1.01 2.36
C LEU A 160 2.13 -1.85 1.51
N ARG A 161 1.36 -2.75 2.12
CA ARG A 161 0.37 -3.55 1.40
C ARG A 161 -0.74 -2.70 0.80
N GLY A 162 -1.19 -1.69 1.54
CA GLY A 162 -2.15 -0.69 1.06
C GLY A 162 -1.59 0.14 -0.09
N ALA A 163 -0.34 0.56 0.01
CA ALA A 163 0.37 1.31 -1.01
C ALA A 163 0.51 0.50 -2.32
N VAL A 164 0.85 -0.78 -2.22
CA VAL A 164 0.87 -1.72 -3.36
C VAL A 164 -0.52 -1.84 -3.98
N HIS A 165 -1.59 -1.89 -3.18
CA HIS A 165 -2.96 -1.89 -3.70
C HIS A 165 -3.27 -0.61 -4.48
N TRP A 166 -2.94 0.55 -3.91
CA TRP A 166 -3.16 1.84 -4.57
C TRP A 166 -2.42 1.91 -5.91
N ALA A 167 -1.13 1.59 -5.92
CA ALA A 167 -0.31 1.63 -7.13
C ALA A 167 -0.78 0.62 -8.19
N TYR A 168 -1.24 -0.56 -7.77
CA TYR A 168 -1.85 -1.54 -8.67
C TYR A 168 -3.15 -1.03 -9.27
N GLU A 169 -4.05 -0.43 -8.48
CA GLU A 169 -5.31 0.14 -8.96
C GLU A 169 -5.05 1.27 -9.98
N SER A 170 -4.12 2.18 -9.66
CA SER A 170 -3.68 3.25 -10.57
C SER A 170 -3.11 2.70 -11.88
N LEU A 171 -2.24 1.68 -11.83
CA LEU A 171 -1.70 1.04 -13.03
C LEU A 171 -2.82 0.48 -13.93
N ILE A 172 -3.84 -0.15 -13.35
CA ILE A 172 -4.95 -0.71 -14.13
C ILE A 172 -5.75 0.39 -14.83
N ASP A 173 -6.06 1.48 -14.13
CA ASP A 173 -6.77 2.62 -14.70
C ASP A 173 -5.96 3.29 -15.82
N GLU A 174 -4.66 3.54 -15.58
CA GLU A 174 -3.73 4.08 -16.57
C GLU A 174 -3.62 3.19 -17.82
N LEU A 175 -3.60 1.86 -17.66
CA LEU A 175 -3.59 0.95 -18.80
C LEU A 175 -4.87 0.98 -19.62
N PHE A 176 -6.04 1.21 -19.00
CA PHE A 176 -7.29 1.43 -19.74
C PHE A 176 -7.26 2.72 -20.56
N ASP A 177 -6.71 3.79 -19.98
CA ASP A 177 -6.51 5.07 -20.65
C ASP A 177 -5.51 4.95 -21.81
N ASP A 178 -4.38 4.28 -21.59
CA ASP A 178 -3.36 4.01 -22.61
C ASP A 178 -3.93 3.21 -23.79
N ILE A 179 -4.73 2.17 -23.53
CA ILE A 179 -5.39 1.39 -24.60
C ILE A 179 -6.33 2.28 -25.41
N SER A 180 -7.08 3.16 -24.74
CA SER A 180 -8.03 4.05 -25.40
C SER A 180 -7.30 5.07 -26.25
N MET A 181 -6.25 5.70 -25.71
CA MET A 181 -5.38 6.65 -26.40
C MET A 181 -4.69 6.02 -27.61
N LEU A 182 -4.02 4.87 -27.45
CA LEU A 182 -3.27 4.23 -28.53
C LEU A 182 -4.16 3.74 -29.67
N ARG A 183 -5.45 3.45 -29.42
CA ARG A 183 -6.40 3.13 -30.50
C ARG A 183 -6.71 4.32 -31.40
N GLU A 184 -6.67 5.53 -30.84
CA GLU A 184 -6.89 6.77 -31.58
C GLU A 184 -5.59 7.28 -32.22
N ALA A 185 -4.47 7.18 -31.50
CA ALA A 185 -3.14 7.61 -31.91
C ALA A 185 -2.07 6.52 -31.66
N PRO A 186 -1.94 5.52 -32.55
CA PRO A 186 -1.02 4.38 -32.33
C PRO A 186 0.46 4.72 -32.19
N ASP A 187 0.87 5.90 -32.64
CA ASP A 187 2.27 6.36 -32.61
C ASP A 187 2.57 7.26 -31.38
N ALA A 188 1.59 7.50 -30.49
CA ALA A 188 1.70 8.43 -29.36
C ALA A 188 2.13 7.74 -28.03
N ILE A 189 3.01 6.74 -28.12
CA ILE A 189 3.46 5.98 -26.94
C ILE A 189 4.14 6.85 -25.87
N ASP A 190 4.81 7.93 -26.28
CA ASP A 190 5.45 8.87 -25.36
C ASP A 190 4.44 9.67 -24.50
N GLU A 191 3.16 9.68 -24.90
CA GLU A 191 2.05 10.31 -24.17
C GLU A 191 1.27 9.31 -23.29
N ALA A 192 1.63 8.02 -23.34
CA ALA A 192 1.03 6.99 -22.49
C ALA A 192 1.39 7.23 -21.01
N LEU A 193 0.48 6.92 -20.11
CA LEU A 193 0.66 7.06 -18.67
C LEU A 193 1.53 5.92 -18.12
N ALA A 194 1.11 4.67 -18.32
CA ALA A 194 1.83 3.50 -17.80
C ALA A 194 2.87 2.98 -18.81
N LEU A 195 2.47 2.84 -20.08
CA LEU A 195 3.31 2.16 -21.08
C LEU A 195 4.55 2.97 -21.51
N SER A 196 4.57 4.28 -21.29
CA SER A 196 5.75 5.12 -21.53
C SER A 196 6.89 4.84 -20.54
N SER A 197 6.56 4.26 -19.38
CA SER A 197 7.51 3.88 -18.34
C SER A 197 8.12 2.49 -18.55
N LEU A 198 7.70 1.74 -19.57
CA LEU A 198 8.30 0.46 -19.96
C LEU A 198 9.67 0.64 -20.64
N PRO A 199 10.45 -0.43 -20.82
CA PRO A 199 11.79 -0.37 -21.41
C PRO A 199 11.85 0.39 -22.76
N PRO A 200 12.58 1.52 -22.84
CA PRO A 200 12.45 2.45 -23.96
C PRO A 200 12.97 1.89 -25.29
N LEU A 201 13.86 0.89 -25.26
CA LEU A 201 14.38 0.23 -26.46
C LEU A 201 13.28 -0.45 -27.30
N HIS A 202 12.15 -0.78 -26.68
CA HIS A 202 11.06 -1.48 -27.33
C HIS A 202 9.80 -0.63 -27.53
N SER A 203 9.85 0.69 -27.29
CA SER A 203 8.68 1.59 -27.34
C SER A 203 7.88 1.49 -28.65
N ALA A 204 8.57 1.31 -29.78
CA ALA A 204 7.94 1.14 -31.10
C ALA A 204 7.04 -0.10 -31.22
N SER A 205 7.12 -1.04 -30.28
CA SER A 205 6.31 -2.27 -30.24
C SER A 205 5.08 -2.15 -29.32
N TYR A 206 4.95 -1.06 -28.55
CA TYR A 206 3.86 -0.84 -27.59
C TYR A 206 2.61 -0.29 -28.25
N GLY A 207 2.07 -1.03 -29.22
CA GLY A 207 0.81 -0.68 -29.88
C GLY A 207 -0.44 -1.10 -29.06
N PRO A 208 -1.65 -0.82 -29.58
CA PRO A 208 -2.90 -1.15 -28.89
C PRO A 208 -3.03 -2.62 -28.48
N LEU A 209 -2.61 -3.55 -29.34
CA LEU A 209 -2.67 -4.99 -29.02
C LEU A 209 -1.68 -5.37 -27.91
N PHE A 210 -0.48 -4.78 -27.91
CA PHE A 210 0.48 -4.97 -26.83
C PHE A 210 -0.12 -4.48 -25.51
N ALA A 211 -0.68 -3.27 -25.49
CA ALA A 211 -1.34 -2.68 -24.33
C ALA A 211 -2.46 -3.58 -23.77
N GLN A 212 -3.31 -4.13 -24.64
CA GLN A 212 -4.37 -5.05 -24.22
C GLN A 212 -3.82 -6.36 -23.62
N ARG A 213 -2.74 -6.91 -24.19
CA ARG A 213 -2.09 -8.12 -23.66
C ARG A 213 -1.40 -7.82 -22.32
N PHE A 214 -0.77 -6.64 -22.21
CA PHE A 214 -0.13 -6.17 -20.98
C PHE A 214 -1.15 -5.99 -19.85
N LEU A 215 -2.30 -5.37 -20.13
CA LEU A 215 -3.41 -5.29 -19.19
C LEU A 215 -3.89 -6.68 -18.74
N ALA A 216 -4.00 -7.65 -19.66
CA ALA A 216 -4.43 -9.00 -19.28
C ALA A 216 -3.47 -9.67 -18.29
N VAL A 217 -2.15 -9.48 -18.45
CA VAL A 217 -1.18 -10.03 -17.49
C VAL A 217 -1.11 -9.24 -16.18
N ALA A 218 -1.37 -7.93 -16.21
CA ALA A 218 -1.52 -7.10 -15.01
C ALA A 218 -2.74 -7.53 -14.18
N LEU A 219 -3.87 -7.83 -14.81
CA LEU A 219 -5.06 -8.36 -14.12
C LEU A 219 -4.80 -9.75 -13.49
N ASP A 220 -4.01 -10.60 -14.15
CA ASP A 220 -3.54 -11.86 -13.57
C ASP A 220 -2.66 -11.62 -12.33
N LEU A 221 -1.78 -10.59 -12.37
CA LEU A 221 -0.98 -10.18 -11.21
C LEU A 221 -1.87 -9.72 -10.04
N GLY A 222 -2.90 -8.92 -10.29
CA GLY A 222 -3.89 -8.55 -9.27
C GLY A 222 -4.62 -9.76 -8.67
N THR A 223 -4.90 -10.78 -9.49
CA THR A 223 -5.47 -12.04 -8.99
C THR A 223 -4.49 -12.75 -8.04
N ALA A 224 -3.19 -12.74 -8.34
CA ALA A 224 -2.16 -13.29 -7.45
C ALA A 224 -2.08 -12.51 -6.13
N PHE A 225 -2.10 -11.16 -6.18
CA PHE A 225 -2.15 -10.33 -4.98
C PHE A 225 -3.40 -10.57 -4.14
N ALA A 226 -4.56 -10.78 -4.77
CA ALA A 226 -5.83 -10.95 -4.08
C ALA A 226 -6.07 -12.37 -3.52
N SER A 227 -5.19 -13.35 -3.81
CA SER A 227 -5.42 -14.76 -3.47
C SER A 227 -4.26 -15.42 -2.73
N SER A 228 -3.40 -16.13 -3.46
CA SER A 228 -2.15 -16.69 -2.97
C SER A 228 -1.08 -16.22 -3.92
N PHE A 229 -0.22 -15.31 -3.47
CA PHE A 229 0.78 -14.74 -4.34
C PHE A 229 1.71 -15.84 -4.86
N THR A 230 1.94 -15.79 -6.17
CA THR A 230 2.97 -16.53 -6.87
C THR A 230 3.78 -15.54 -7.67
N ALA A 231 5.10 -15.72 -7.70
CA ALA A 231 5.98 -14.88 -8.51
C ALA A 231 5.52 -14.84 -9.99
N PRO A 232 5.83 -13.74 -10.71
CA PRO A 232 5.49 -13.54 -12.11
C PRO A 232 5.69 -14.78 -12.98
N SER A 233 4.78 -14.97 -13.93
CA SER A 233 4.78 -16.13 -14.84
C SER A 233 5.43 -15.85 -16.18
N CYS A 234 5.78 -14.61 -16.49
CA CYS A 234 6.48 -14.18 -17.69
C CYS A 234 7.08 -12.77 -17.48
N VAL A 235 7.98 -12.35 -18.38
CA VAL A 235 8.64 -11.03 -18.32
C VAL A 235 7.64 -9.88 -18.30
N ALA A 236 6.53 -9.96 -19.04
CA ALA A 236 5.50 -8.92 -19.03
C ALA A 236 4.84 -8.76 -17.65
N GLN A 237 4.69 -9.84 -16.88
CA GLN A 237 4.22 -9.74 -15.49
C GLN A 237 5.28 -9.17 -14.55
N GLU A 238 6.56 -9.46 -14.79
CA GLU A 238 7.65 -8.85 -14.03
C GLU A 238 7.67 -7.34 -14.23
N LEU A 239 7.55 -6.90 -15.49
CA LEU A 239 7.45 -5.47 -15.82
C LEU A 239 6.19 -4.82 -15.22
N ALA A 240 5.04 -5.51 -15.22
CA ALA A 240 3.84 -4.99 -14.55
C ALA A 240 4.05 -4.84 -13.03
N LEU A 241 4.66 -5.83 -12.39
CA LEU A 241 5.01 -5.76 -10.97
C LEU A 241 6.00 -4.61 -10.70
N ARG A 242 7.00 -4.45 -11.55
CA ARG A 242 7.96 -3.34 -11.49
C ARG A 242 7.24 -1.98 -11.52
N LEU A 243 6.31 -1.78 -12.45
CA LEU A 243 5.51 -0.54 -12.52
C LEU A 243 4.68 -0.31 -11.26
N VAL A 244 4.10 -1.36 -10.66
CA VAL A 244 3.41 -1.23 -9.36
C VAL A 244 4.38 -0.75 -8.29
N LEU A 245 5.57 -1.33 -8.21
CA LEU A 245 6.56 -0.91 -7.21
C LEU A 245 7.07 0.51 -7.47
N ASP A 246 7.23 0.93 -8.72
CA ASP A 246 7.58 2.32 -9.06
C ASP A 246 6.44 3.28 -8.67
N GLY A 247 5.18 2.86 -8.80
CA GLY A 247 4.02 3.58 -8.29
C GLY A 247 3.98 3.69 -6.76
N VAL A 248 4.54 2.73 -6.02
CA VAL A 248 4.70 2.85 -4.56
C VAL A 248 5.79 3.87 -4.22
N GLU A 249 6.87 3.92 -5.00
CA GLU A 249 8.00 4.83 -4.78
C GLU A 249 7.61 6.31 -4.83
N ILE A 250 6.58 6.67 -5.61
CA ILE A 250 6.09 8.06 -5.71
C ILE A 250 5.17 8.47 -4.55
N LEU A 251 4.61 7.50 -3.81
CA LEU A 251 3.59 7.80 -2.79
C LEU A 251 4.13 8.65 -1.62
N PRO A 252 5.35 8.44 -1.09
CA PRO A 252 5.91 9.32 -0.06
C PRO A 252 6.08 10.78 -0.50
N ASP A 253 6.25 11.04 -1.80
CA ASP A 253 6.28 12.41 -2.33
C ASP A 253 4.88 13.04 -2.35
N LEU A 254 3.84 12.24 -2.56
CA LEU A 254 2.43 12.67 -2.56
C LEU A 254 1.85 12.80 -1.14
N PHE A 255 2.26 11.89 -0.25
CA PHE A 255 1.80 11.79 1.13
C PHE A 255 3.03 11.73 2.06
N PRO A 256 3.59 12.88 2.46
CA PRO A 256 4.81 12.93 3.26
C PRO A 256 4.72 12.22 4.63
N SER A 257 3.51 11.99 5.14
CA SER A 257 3.26 11.27 6.38
C SER A 257 3.08 9.75 6.17
N LEU A 258 3.18 9.27 4.93
CA LEU A 258 3.21 7.84 4.63
C LEU A 258 4.51 7.21 5.13
N GLU A 259 4.39 6.36 6.14
CA GLU A 259 5.51 5.60 6.68
C GLU A 259 5.55 4.21 6.04
N LEU A 260 6.58 3.98 5.22
CA LEU A 260 6.91 2.66 4.65
C LEU A 260 8.08 2.04 5.43
N PRO A 261 8.17 0.69 5.49
CA PRO A 261 9.33 0.03 6.07
C PRO A 261 10.66 0.50 5.44
N GLU A 262 11.73 0.55 6.23
CA GLU A 262 13.07 0.79 5.69
C GLU A 262 13.43 -0.31 4.67
N ASP A 263 14.03 0.08 3.54
CA ASP A 263 14.40 -0.84 2.46
C ASP A 263 13.23 -1.72 1.95
N TRP A 264 12.00 -1.19 2.01
CA TRP A 264 10.81 -1.88 1.53
C TRP A 264 10.97 -2.36 0.08
N ARG A 265 11.63 -1.55 -0.76
CA ARG A 265 11.81 -1.82 -2.19
C ARG A 265 12.66 -3.06 -2.41
N GLY A 266 13.86 -3.10 -1.82
CA GLY A 266 14.75 -4.26 -1.92
C GLY A 266 14.12 -5.52 -1.32
N SER A 267 13.43 -5.37 -0.19
CA SER A 267 12.70 -6.48 0.46
C SER A 267 11.59 -7.06 -0.43
N LEU A 268 10.85 -6.20 -1.14
CA LEU A 268 9.83 -6.64 -2.09
C LEU A 268 10.44 -7.28 -3.33
N GLU A 269 11.52 -6.70 -3.86
CA GLU A 269 12.23 -7.26 -5.01
C GLU A 269 12.71 -8.69 -4.74
N ASP A 270 13.36 -8.90 -3.59
CA ASP A 270 13.85 -10.20 -3.15
C ASP A 270 12.72 -11.22 -2.89
N SER A 271 11.52 -10.76 -2.49
CA SER A 271 10.42 -11.65 -2.10
C SER A 271 9.41 -11.95 -3.20
N LEU A 272 9.22 -11.01 -4.14
CA LEU A 272 8.15 -11.06 -5.13
C LEU A 272 8.64 -11.54 -6.51
N PHE A 273 9.92 -11.32 -6.83
CA PHE A 273 10.53 -11.83 -8.06
C PHE A 273 11.33 -13.11 -7.82
N GLU A 274 11.53 -13.92 -8.85
CA GLU A 274 12.45 -15.06 -8.82
C GLU A 274 13.90 -14.61 -9.08
N ASP A 275 14.05 -13.59 -9.92
CA ASP A 275 15.29 -12.87 -10.23
C ASP A 275 14.98 -11.43 -10.71
N LEU A 276 16.01 -10.67 -11.07
CA LEU A 276 15.87 -9.29 -11.55
C LEU A 276 16.37 -9.14 -13.00
N ASP A 277 16.23 -10.18 -13.83
CA ASP A 277 16.72 -10.14 -15.23
C ASP A 277 16.01 -9.05 -16.05
N HIS A 278 14.73 -8.79 -15.77
CA HIS A 278 13.95 -7.74 -16.43
C HIS A 278 14.55 -6.33 -16.26
N GLU A 279 15.35 -6.08 -15.22
CA GLU A 279 16.04 -4.79 -15.01
C GLU A 279 17.03 -4.48 -16.12
N LEU A 280 17.60 -5.51 -16.77
CA LEU A 280 18.56 -5.33 -17.86
C LEU A 280 17.92 -4.68 -19.09
N LEU A 281 16.60 -4.76 -19.24
CA LEU A 281 15.85 -4.11 -20.32
C LEU A 281 15.89 -2.58 -20.22
N TYR A 282 16.09 -2.04 -19.01
CA TYR A 282 16.14 -0.60 -18.77
C TYR A 282 17.54 0.01 -18.95
N ASP A 283 18.60 -0.81 -19.05
CA ASP A 283 19.96 -0.32 -19.33
C ASP A 283 20.29 -0.43 -20.82
N PRO A 284 20.36 0.70 -21.57
CA PRO A 284 20.72 0.68 -22.98
C PRO A 284 22.10 0.09 -23.27
N ALA A 285 23.00 0.05 -22.29
CA ALA A 285 24.33 -0.56 -22.45
C ALA A 285 24.29 -2.09 -22.50
N LEU A 286 23.19 -2.70 -22.06
CA LEU A 286 22.98 -4.14 -21.99
C LEU A 286 22.03 -4.66 -23.08
N ASP A 287 21.73 -3.84 -24.08
CA ASP A 287 20.96 -4.25 -25.26
C ASP A 287 21.57 -5.51 -25.92
N GLY A 288 20.70 -6.47 -26.24
CA GLY A 288 21.07 -7.76 -26.82
C GLY A 288 21.68 -8.79 -25.86
N VAL A 289 21.94 -8.44 -24.60
CA VAL A 289 22.44 -9.40 -23.59
C VAL A 289 21.41 -10.47 -23.31
N GLY A 290 20.14 -10.08 -23.07
CA GLY A 290 19.06 -11.02 -22.75
C GLY A 290 18.63 -11.96 -23.88
N SER A 291 19.21 -11.83 -25.07
CA SER A 291 18.99 -12.73 -26.22
C SER A 291 20.17 -13.66 -26.48
N ASP A 292 21.24 -13.60 -25.68
CA ASP A 292 22.42 -14.45 -25.84
C ASP A 292 22.10 -15.91 -25.40
N PRO A 293 22.15 -16.89 -26.31
CA PRO A 293 21.92 -18.29 -25.97
C PRO A 293 22.87 -18.85 -24.90
N ALA A 294 24.03 -18.21 -24.69
CA ALA A 294 24.94 -18.59 -23.62
C ALA A 294 24.37 -18.27 -22.23
N LEU A 295 23.60 -17.19 -22.08
CA LEU A 295 23.03 -16.79 -20.79
C LEU A 295 21.79 -17.61 -20.42
N ALA A 296 21.03 -18.09 -21.42
CA ALA A 296 19.95 -19.05 -21.19
C ALA A 296 20.46 -20.32 -20.47
N SER A 297 21.70 -20.74 -20.71
CA SER A 297 22.31 -21.88 -20.01
C SER A 297 22.69 -21.60 -18.55
N LEU A 298 22.68 -20.33 -18.14
CA LEU A 298 22.89 -19.86 -16.77
C LEU A 298 21.58 -19.62 -16.00
N GLY A 299 20.43 -19.93 -16.62
CA GLY A 299 19.12 -19.76 -16.01
C GLY A 299 18.47 -18.39 -16.29
N MET A 300 19.10 -17.55 -17.11
CA MET A 300 18.57 -16.23 -17.44
C MET A 300 17.30 -16.33 -18.31
N ALA A 301 16.31 -15.49 -18.03
CA ALA A 301 15.10 -15.37 -18.86
C ALA A 301 15.44 -14.88 -20.28
N ASN A 302 14.64 -15.28 -21.27
CA ASN A 302 14.74 -14.70 -22.61
C ASN A 302 14.05 -13.33 -22.61
N LEU A 303 14.81 -12.26 -22.84
CA LEU A 303 14.32 -10.89 -22.77
C LEU A 303 13.90 -10.32 -24.14
N ASP A 304 13.89 -11.14 -25.21
CA ASP A 304 13.33 -10.71 -26.50
C ASP A 304 11.83 -10.36 -26.34
N ILE A 305 11.42 -9.21 -26.88
CA ILE A 305 10.04 -8.74 -26.80
C ILE A 305 9.02 -9.73 -27.36
N SER A 306 9.40 -10.58 -28.32
CA SER A 306 8.49 -11.63 -28.82
C SER A 306 8.08 -12.63 -27.73
N ASP A 307 8.93 -12.78 -26.71
CA ASP A 307 8.83 -13.78 -25.66
C ASP A 307 8.33 -13.19 -24.33
N TRP A 308 8.07 -11.88 -24.24
CA TRP A 308 7.64 -11.25 -22.98
C TRP A 308 6.35 -11.83 -22.39
N PHE A 309 5.46 -12.33 -23.25
CA PHE A 309 4.21 -12.97 -22.86
C PHE A 309 4.28 -14.50 -22.86
N VAL A 310 5.44 -15.09 -23.19
CA VAL A 310 5.65 -16.54 -23.14
C VAL A 310 5.85 -16.92 -21.67
N PRO A 311 5.11 -17.91 -21.15
CA PRO A 311 5.25 -18.31 -19.77
C PRO A 311 6.63 -18.91 -19.50
N PHE A 312 7.19 -18.61 -18.33
CA PHE A 312 8.34 -19.31 -17.78
C PHE A 312 8.05 -20.80 -17.56
N ALA A 313 9.10 -21.59 -17.36
CA ALA A 313 8.97 -23.03 -17.17
C ALA A 313 8.00 -23.35 -16.02
N ASP A 314 7.07 -24.28 -16.27
CA ASP A 314 6.03 -24.71 -15.32
C ASP A 314 5.00 -23.64 -14.90
N LYS A 315 4.97 -22.48 -15.56
CA LYS A 315 3.97 -21.42 -15.33
C LYS A 315 2.93 -21.37 -16.45
N THR A 316 1.88 -20.59 -16.23
CA THR A 316 0.83 -20.31 -17.23
C THR A 316 0.52 -18.82 -17.26
N VAL A 317 0.14 -18.31 -18.42
CA VAL A 317 -0.26 -16.91 -18.61
C VAL A 317 -1.71 -16.85 -19.10
N ASN A 318 -2.38 -15.72 -18.91
CA ASN A 318 -3.71 -15.46 -19.47
C ASN A 318 -3.79 -15.90 -20.95
N PRO A 319 -4.80 -16.69 -21.35
CA PRO A 319 -4.97 -17.08 -22.75
C PRO A 319 -5.07 -15.91 -23.72
N TYR A 320 -5.60 -14.76 -23.27
CA TYR A 320 -5.65 -13.55 -24.09
C TYR A 320 -4.26 -12.95 -24.33
N ALA A 321 -3.39 -12.99 -23.32
CA ALA A 321 -2.02 -12.52 -23.44
C ALA A 321 -1.15 -13.47 -24.29
N ALA A 322 -1.46 -14.77 -24.28
CA ALA A 322 -0.76 -15.77 -25.08
C ALA A 322 -1.14 -15.75 -26.58
N ASP A 323 -2.24 -15.09 -26.96
CA ASP A 323 -2.72 -15.04 -28.35
C ASP A 323 -1.82 -14.09 -29.17
N GLN A 324 -1.21 -14.62 -30.24
CA GLN A 324 -0.31 -13.92 -31.18
C GLN A 324 -1.00 -13.64 -32.51
#